data_AF-A0A250JNQ6-F1
#
_entry.id   AF-A0A250JNQ6-F1
#
_cell.length_a   1.000
_cell.length_b   1.000
_cell.length_c   1.000
_cell.angle_alpha   90.00
_cell.angle_beta   90.00
_cell.angle_gamma   90.00
#
_symmetry.space_group_name_H-M   'P 1'
#
loop_
_entity.id
_entity.type
_entity.pdbx_description
1 polymer ?
#
loop_
_entity_poly.entity_id
_entity_poly.type
_entity_poly.pdbx_seq_one_letter_code
_entity_poly.pdbx_strand_id
1 'polypeptide(L)'
;MDAALSEAQAREDAAVEAWVRRTGRLPPRKVRRKWEKQWRREAKREARRAQREVRSNRSRNPGRGAAYIAVAVTCVLLALGQPRRLWWLAFVALGLFLAASKHLERPRRDEPRAWDTGTPEQEPGAEADPRVAKVDALCARLTEALREGPAVLRELLHEPERTVESLRQACHALARRERELRALAPPDEAQRLDAEREALAARVDSEADAVVKERLAGALEALDAQRRQRAELATAAARLEAEHMRLSYTLEGLYAQVLRARSADASGEDVAGLGLRQSVEQLGAEVEAVTQALEEVHGAPGGGGRTRTR
;
A
#
# COMPACT_ATOMS: atom_id res chain seq x y z
N MET A 1 3.06 -8.00 15.32
CA MET A 1 3.15 -9.35 15.94
C MET A 1 1.76 -9.95 16.17
N ASP A 2 0.74 -9.12 16.29
CA ASP A 2 -0.63 -9.51 16.67
C ASP A 2 -1.40 -10.24 15.56
N ALA A 3 -1.12 -9.95 14.29
CA ALA A 3 -1.71 -10.68 13.15
C ALA A 3 -1.26 -12.16 13.06
N ALA A 4 0.02 -12.44 13.36
CA ALA A 4 0.53 -13.81 13.34
C ALA A 4 0.03 -14.64 14.54
N LEU A 5 -0.20 -13.98 15.68
CA LEU A 5 -0.77 -14.62 16.87
C LEU A 5 -2.26 -14.92 16.70
N SER A 6 -3.02 -14.03 16.05
CA SER A 6 -4.44 -14.26 15.74
C SER A 6 -4.65 -15.34 14.67
N GLU A 7 -3.81 -15.40 13.64
CA GLU A 7 -3.88 -16.47 12.64
C GLU A 7 -3.56 -17.84 13.26
N ALA A 8 -2.59 -17.89 14.20
CA ALA A 8 -2.30 -19.10 14.95
C ALA A 8 -3.50 -19.52 15.83
N GLN A 9 -4.10 -18.58 16.57
CA GLN A 9 -5.29 -18.85 17.40
C GLN A 9 -6.49 -19.34 16.56
N ALA A 10 -6.75 -18.75 15.40
CA ALA A 10 -7.82 -19.17 14.50
C ALA A 10 -7.64 -20.61 14.00
N ARG A 11 -6.40 -21.04 13.74
CA ARG A 11 -6.08 -22.43 13.36
C ARG A 11 -6.27 -23.41 14.53
N GLU A 12 -5.94 -22.99 15.75
CA GLU A 12 -6.18 -23.79 16.96
C GLU A 12 -7.69 -23.97 17.20
N ASP A 13 -8.46 -22.89 17.09
CA ASP A 13 -9.91 -22.89 17.30
C ASP A 13 -10.63 -23.71 16.23
N ALA A 14 -10.25 -23.59 14.95
CA ALA A 14 -10.82 -24.39 13.87
C ALA A 14 -10.56 -25.90 14.05
N ALA A 15 -9.38 -26.29 14.55
CA ALA A 15 -9.05 -27.69 14.83
C ALA A 15 -9.85 -28.25 16.02
N VAL A 16 -10.06 -27.44 17.07
CA VAL A 16 -10.89 -27.79 18.22
C VAL A 16 -12.36 -27.92 17.80
N GLU A 17 -12.84 -26.98 16.99
CA GLU A 17 -14.23 -26.98 16.51
C GLU A 17 -14.51 -28.19 15.61
N ALA A 18 -13.61 -28.51 14.68
CA ALA A 18 -13.73 -29.69 13.83
C ALA A 18 -13.76 -31.01 14.64
N TRP A 19 -13.03 -31.07 15.76
CA TRP A 19 -13.07 -32.21 16.68
C TRP A 19 -14.40 -32.30 17.43
N VAL A 20 -14.89 -31.17 17.94
CA VAL A 20 -16.18 -31.08 18.64
C VAL A 20 -17.32 -31.46 17.70
N ARG A 21 -17.32 -30.96 16.45
CA ARG A 21 -18.31 -31.36 15.43
C ARG A 21 -18.30 -32.87 15.16
N ARG A 22 -17.11 -33.51 15.18
CA ARG A 22 -16.98 -34.95 14.89
C ARG A 22 -17.31 -35.86 16.07
N THR A 23 -17.00 -35.43 17.30
CA THR A 23 -17.07 -36.31 18.49
C THR A 23 -18.09 -35.87 19.52
N GLY A 24 -18.70 -34.68 19.36
CA GLY A 24 -19.65 -34.09 20.30
C GLY A 24 -19.06 -33.73 21.67
N ARG A 25 -17.74 -33.82 21.83
CA ARG A 25 -17.04 -33.58 23.10
C ARG A 25 -15.79 -32.75 22.89
N LEU A 26 -15.41 -31.99 23.92
CA LEU A 26 -14.14 -31.26 23.95
C LEU A 26 -12.94 -32.23 23.91
N PRO A 27 -11.87 -31.90 23.17
CA PRO A 27 -10.71 -32.76 23.05
C PRO A 27 -10.03 -32.98 24.42
N PRO A 28 -9.74 -34.23 24.81
CA PRO A 28 -9.09 -34.51 26.08
C PRO A 28 -7.67 -33.91 26.11
N ARG A 29 -7.22 -33.50 27.31
CA ARG A 29 -5.94 -32.79 27.54
C ARG A 29 -4.72 -33.45 26.86
N LYS A 30 -4.69 -34.78 26.76
CA LYS A 30 -3.59 -35.54 26.10
C LYS A 30 -3.51 -35.29 24.59
N VAL A 31 -4.65 -35.08 23.92
CA VAL A 31 -4.73 -34.83 22.47
C VAL A 31 -4.32 -33.39 22.16
N ARG A 32 -4.83 -32.43 22.94
CA ARG A 32 -4.43 -31.01 22.84
C ARG A 32 -2.92 -30.83 22.96
N ARG A 33 -2.28 -31.53 23.92
CA ARG A 33 -0.82 -31.50 24.11
C ARG A 33 -0.04 -32.08 22.93
N LYS A 34 -0.61 -32.99 22.13
CA LYS A 34 0.01 -33.49 20.90
C LYS A 34 -0.07 -32.46 19.78
N TRP A 35 -1.19 -31.77 19.63
CA TRP A 35 -1.36 -30.69 18.66
C TRP A 35 -0.45 -29.51 18.93
N GLU A 36 -0.37 -29.06 20.19
CA GLU A 36 0.59 -28.01 20.59
C GLU A 36 2.03 -28.36 20.21
N LYS A 37 2.42 -29.64 20.34
CA LYS A 37 3.75 -30.10 19.92
C LYS A 37 3.94 -30.09 18.40
N GLN A 38 2.91 -30.40 17.62
CA GLN A 38 2.96 -30.33 16.16
C GLN A 38 3.02 -28.89 15.67
N TRP A 39 2.14 -28.01 16.17
CA TRP A 39 2.13 -26.60 15.82
C TRP A 39 3.45 -25.89 16.19
N ARG A 40 4.03 -26.19 17.36
CA ARG A 40 5.38 -25.68 17.70
C ARG A 40 6.46 -26.14 16.73
N ARG A 41 6.36 -27.36 16.19
CA ARG A 41 7.32 -27.87 15.18
C ARG A 41 7.11 -27.22 13.83
N GLU A 42 5.87 -26.97 13.44
CA GLU A 42 5.50 -26.30 12.19
C GLU A 42 5.87 -24.82 12.22
N ALA A 43 5.53 -24.08 13.28
CA ALA A 43 5.94 -22.69 13.47
C ALA A 43 7.47 -22.54 13.46
N LYS A 44 8.21 -23.50 14.05
CA LYS A 44 9.69 -23.51 13.98
C LYS A 44 10.22 -23.79 12.56
N ARG A 45 9.49 -24.56 11.74
CA ARG A 45 9.84 -24.80 10.33
C ARG A 45 9.53 -23.58 9.47
N GLU A 46 8.40 -22.93 9.69
CA GLU A 46 7.99 -21.69 9.01
C GLU A 46 8.93 -20.54 9.35
N ALA A 47 9.26 -20.33 10.63
CA ALA A 47 10.26 -19.34 11.04
C ALA A 47 11.64 -19.60 10.41
N ARG A 48 12.04 -20.87 10.26
CA ARG A 48 13.28 -21.23 9.56
C ARG A 48 13.21 -21.01 8.05
N ARG A 49 12.02 -21.13 7.43
CA ARG A 49 11.80 -20.81 6.00
C ARG A 49 11.84 -19.30 5.79
N ALA A 50 11.12 -18.53 6.60
CA ALA A 50 11.14 -17.07 6.61
C ALA A 50 12.56 -16.52 6.81
N GLN A 51 13.33 -17.07 7.76
CA GLN A 51 14.73 -16.68 7.95
C GLN A 51 15.63 -17.00 6.73
N ARG A 52 15.38 -18.12 6.04
CA ARG A 52 16.12 -18.46 4.81
C ARG A 52 15.75 -17.54 3.65
N GLU A 53 14.49 -17.17 3.54
CA GLU A 53 13.98 -16.24 2.53
C GLU A 53 14.52 -14.83 2.75
N VAL A 54 14.53 -14.33 3.98
CA VAL A 54 15.15 -13.05 4.34
C VAL A 54 16.66 -13.05 4.04
N ARG A 55 17.37 -14.15 4.34
CA ARG A 55 18.79 -14.28 4.01
C ARG A 55 19.05 -14.34 2.51
N SER A 56 18.14 -14.95 1.74
CA SER A 56 18.19 -15.00 0.28
C SER A 56 17.85 -13.65 -0.35
N ASN A 57 16.91 -12.88 0.21
CA ASN A 57 16.61 -11.53 -0.24
C ASN A 57 17.76 -10.57 0.05
N ARG A 58 18.44 -10.71 1.19
CA ARG A 58 19.61 -9.88 1.54
C ARG A 58 20.84 -10.13 0.65
N SER A 59 20.91 -11.26 -0.07
CA SER A 59 22.00 -11.58 -1.00
C SER A 59 21.66 -11.36 -2.48
N ARG A 60 20.45 -10.88 -2.80
CA ARG A 60 20.00 -10.57 -4.17
C ARG A 60 20.48 -9.17 -4.58
N ASN A 61 21.74 -9.08 -5.01
CA ASN A 61 22.26 -7.89 -5.69
C ASN A 61 21.84 -7.91 -7.17
N PRO A 62 21.09 -6.91 -7.68
CA PRO A 62 20.73 -6.80 -9.10
C PRO A 62 21.98 -6.74 -10.01
N GLY A 63 23.10 -6.22 -9.50
CA GLY A 63 24.39 -6.21 -10.20
C GLY A 63 24.97 -7.60 -10.50
N ARG A 64 24.67 -8.63 -9.70
CA ARG A 64 25.11 -10.01 -10.02
C ARG A 64 24.28 -10.61 -11.16
N GLY A 65 22.98 -10.29 -11.24
CA GLY A 65 22.12 -10.71 -12.35
C GLY A 65 22.58 -10.11 -13.68
N ALA A 66 22.92 -8.82 -13.69
CA ALA A 66 23.49 -8.15 -14.86
C ALA A 66 24.84 -8.74 -15.28
N ALA A 67 25.72 -9.08 -14.32
CA ALA A 67 27.00 -9.72 -14.60
C ALA A 67 26.84 -11.11 -15.24
N TYR A 68 25.88 -11.93 -14.79
CA TYR A 68 25.60 -13.24 -15.39
C TYR A 68 25.05 -13.12 -16.82
N ILE A 69 24.19 -12.13 -17.08
CA ILE A 69 23.68 -11.86 -18.43
C ILE A 69 24.82 -11.41 -19.36
N ALA A 70 25.69 -10.52 -18.89
CA ALA A 70 26.84 -10.07 -19.68
C ALA A 70 27.77 -11.23 -20.06
N VAL A 71 28.13 -12.10 -19.10
CA VAL A 71 28.98 -13.27 -19.37
C VAL A 71 28.29 -14.27 -20.32
N ALA A 72 26.99 -14.50 -20.16
CA ALA A 72 26.24 -15.39 -21.04
C ALA A 72 26.23 -14.87 -22.49
N VAL A 73 26.03 -13.56 -22.69
CA VAL A 73 26.08 -12.92 -24.02
C VAL A 73 27.49 -13.04 -24.63
N THR A 74 28.55 -12.82 -23.86
CA THR A 74 29.93 -12.98 -24.34
C THR A 74 30.22 -14.42 -24.77
N CYS A 75 29.75 -15.43 -24.02
CA CYS A 75 29.90 -16.84 -24.40
C CYS A 75 29.15 -17.18 -25.70
N VAL A 76 27.96 -16.64 -25.92
CA VAL A 76 27.19 -16.86 -27.16
C VAL A 76 27.89 -16.22 -28.38
N LEU A 77 28.43 -15.00 -28.23
CA LEU A 77 29.19 -14.34 -29.29
C LEU A 77 30.46 -15.11 -29.68
N LEU A 78 31.20 -15.64 -28.69
CA LEU A 78 32.37 -16.50 -28.93
C LEU A 78 32.00 -17.82 -29.61
N ALA A 79 30.85 -18.42 -29.27
CA ALA A 79 30.38 -19.65 -29.89
C ALA A 79 30.01 -19.45 -31.37
N LEU A 80 29.45 -18.29 -31.74
CA LEU A 80 29.13 -17.94 -33.12
C LEU A 80 30.39 -17.70 -33.98
N GLY A 81 31.48 -17.21 -33.37
CA GLY A 81 32.74 -16.96 -34.07
C GLY A 81 33.55 -18.21 -34.44
N GLN A 82 33.40 -19.32 -33.69
CA GLN A 82 34.09 -20.59 -33.97
C GLN A 82 33.19 -21.82 -33.74
N PRO A 83 32.22 -22.07 -34.64
CA PRO A 83 31.16 -23.06 -34.42
C PRO A 83 31.65 -24.51 -34.32
N ARG A 84 32.80 -24.83 -34.95
CA ARG A 84 33.37 -26.19 -34.94
C ARG A 84 34.12 -26.56 -33.66
N ARG A 85 34.56 -25.59 -32.84
CA ARG A 85 35.38 -25.86 -31.63
C ARG A 85 34.68 -25.49 -30.32
N LEU A 86 33.74 -24.54 -30.35
CA LEU A 86 33.16 -23.93 -29.14
C LEU A 86 31.66 -24.17 -28.94
N TRP A 87 31.05 -25.12 -29.66
CA TRP A 87 29.61 -25.41 -29.55
C TRP A 87 29.15 -25.81 -28.14
N TRP A 88 30.04 -26.39 -27.32
CA TRP A 88 29.76 -26.72 -25.92
C TRP A 88 29.50 -25.50 -25.02
N LEU A 89 29.94 -24.30 -25.42
CA LEU A 89 29.64 -23.05 -24.70
C LEU A 89 28.15 -22.68 -24.75
N ALA A 90 27.38 -23.21 -25.70
CA ALA A 90 25.93 -23.03 -25.74
C ALA A 90 25.26 -23.66 -24.50
N PHE A 91 25.77 -24.78 -23.99
CA PHE A 91 25.28 -25.40 -22.76
C PHE A 91 25.66 -24.59 -21.50
N VAL A 92 26.85 -23.99 -21.50
CA VAL A 92 27.29 -23.11 -20.40
C VAL A 92 26.45 -21.82 -20.37
N ALA A 93 26.17 -21.24 -21.54
CA ALA A 93 25.28 -20.09 -21.66
C ALA A 93 23.85 -20.41 -21.22
N LEU A 94 23.33 -21.60 -21.55
CA LEU A 94 22.01 -22.04 -21.10
C LEU A 94 21.96 -22.21 -19.56
N GLY A 95 23.01 -22.80 -18.96
CA GLY A 95 23.11 -22.91 -17.50
C GLY A 95 23.17 -21.55 -16.79
N LEU A 96 23.88 -20.58 -17.37
CA LEU A 96 23.93 -19.21 -16.89
C LEU A 96 22.59 -18.48 -17.06
N PHE A 97 21.85 -18.76 -18.14
CA PHE A 97 20.52 -18.19 -18.39
C PHE A 97 19.48 -18.70 -17.39
N LEU A 98 19.52 -19.99 -17.00
CA LEU A 98 18.66 -20.53 -15.92
C LEU A 98 19.05 -19.99 -14.53
N ALA A 99 20.33 -19.69 -14.29
CA ALA A 99 20.75 -19.03 -13.07
C ALA A 99 20.27 -17.57 -13.02
N ALA A 100 20.32 -16.87 -14.16
CA ALA A 100 19.83 -15.50 -14.30
C ALA A 100 18.30 -15.42 -14.14
N SER A 101 17.52 -16.39 -14.63
CA SER A 101 16.06 -16.37 -14.47
C SER A 101 15.60 -16.47 -13.00
N LYS A 102 16.36 -17.15 -12.13
CA LYS A 102 16.15 -17.14 -10.66
C LYS A 102 16.47 -15.80 -9.99
N HIS A 103 17.22 -14.94 -10.66
CA HIS A 103 17.56 -13.59 -10.22
C HIS A 103 16.73 -12.50 -10.91
N LEU A 104 16.04 -12.82 -12.01
CA LEU A 104 15.20 -11.92 -12.81
C LEU A 104 13.70 -12.10 -12.56
N GLU A 105 13.31 -13.00 -11.66
CA GLU A 105 11.93 -13.03 -11.12
C GLU A 105 11.64 -11.66 -10.49
N ARG A 106 10.79 -10.90 -11.19
CA ARG A 106 10.33 -9.56 -10.79
C ARG A 106 9.97 -9.56 -9.31
N PRO A 107 10.39 -8.54 -8.53
CA PRO A 107 10.07 -8.48 -7.12
C PRO A 107 8.55 -8.48 -6.95
N ARG A 108 8.03 -9.55 -6.32
CA ARG A 108 6.69 -9.55 -5.74
C ARG A 108 6.71 -8.45 -4.69
N ARG A 109 5.98 -7.38 -4.96
CA ARG A 109 6.04 -6.07 -4.32
C ARG A 109 5.30 -6.08 -2.98
N ASP A 110 5.61 -7.07 -2.15
CA ASP A 110 5.01 -7.30 -0.84
C ASP A 110 6.12 -7.44 0.20
N GLU A 111 6.74 -6.33 0.60
CA GLU A 111 7.16 -6.09 1.99
C GLU A 111 7.57 -4.60 2.18
N PRO A 112 7.19 -3.97 3.31
CA PRO A 112 7.39 -2.56 3.56
C PRO A 112 8.87 -2.28 3.86
N ARG A 113 9.47 -1.40 3.04
CA ARG A 113 10.85 -0.92 3.23
C ARG A 113 10.96 -0.15 4.54
N ALA A 114 11.50 -0.82 5.55
CA ALA A 114 12.07 -0.20 6.72
C ALA A 114 13.42 0.45 6.32
N TRP A 115 13.46 1.78 6.41
CA TRP A 115 14.64 2.67 6.40
C TRP A 115 15.76 2.36 5.38
N ASP A 116 15.73 3.05 4.23
CA ASP A 116 16.93 3.28 3.42
C ASP A 116 17.37 4.73 3.62
N THR A 117 18.36 4.94 4.48
CA THR A 117 19.26 6.09 4.41
C THR A 117 20.21 5.87 3.23
N GLY A 118 19.83 6.38 2.07
CA GLY A 118 20.65 6.32 0.85
C GLY A 118 20.14 7.35 -0.13
N THR A 119 21.01 8.29 -0.49
CA THR A 119 20.83 9.40 -1.43
C THR A 119 19.85 9.07 -2.56
N PRO A 120 18.82 9.90 -2.82
CA PRO A 120 17.86 9.64 -3.88
C PRO A 120 18.56 9.78 -5.23
N GLU A 121 18.85 8.65 -5.87
CA GLU A 121 19.01 8.60 -7.31
C GLU A 121 17.60 8.78 -7.89
N GLN A 122 17.33 10.03 -8.26
CA GLN A 122 16.09 10.54 -8.80
C GLN A 122 15.80 9.81 -10.11
N GLU A 123 14.79 8.92 -10.13
CA GLU A 123 14.27 8.38 -11.39
C GLU A 123 13.77 9.55 -12.26
N PRO A 124 14.36 9.79 -13.44
CA PRO A 124 13.93 10.87 -14.31
C PRO A 124 12.72 10.37 -15.11
N GLY A 125 11.50 10.70 -14.67
CA GLY A 125 10.31 10.44 -15.47
C GLY A 125 8.97 10.31 -14.75
N ALA A 126 8.94 10.22 -13.41
CA ALA A 126 7.68 10.41 -12.69
C ALA A 126 7.40 11.92 -12.62
N GLU A 127 6.64 12.42 -13.58
CA GLU A 127 6.06 13.76 -13.52
C GLU A 127 5.48 13.97 -12.11
N ALA A 128 6.12 14.85 -11.33
CA ALA A 128 5.77 15.06 -9.94
C ALA A 128 4.31 15.50 -9.90
N ASP A 129 3.45 14.76 -9.19
CA ASP A 129 2.03 15.10 -9.08
C ASP A 129 1.91 16.57 -8.65
N PRO A 130 1.31 17.44 -9.47
CA PRO A 130 1.28 18.88 -9.21
C PRO A 130 0.61 19.20 -7.87
N ARG A 131 -0.29 18.32 -7.40
CA ARG A 131 -0.94 18.45 -6.09
C ARG A 131 0.05 18.24 -4.95
N VAL A 132 0.93 17.24 -5.08
CA VAL A 132 2.00 16.97 -4.11
C VAL A 132 3.00 18.13 -4.07
N ALA A 133 3.41 18.63 -5.24
CA ALA A 133 4.30 19.80 -5.32
C ALA A 133 3.70 21.06 -4.69
N LYS A 134 2.38 21.27 -4.86
CA LYS A 134 1.65 22.38 -4.24
C LYS A 134 1.66 22.26 -2.71
N VAL A 135 1.37 21.08 -2.17
CA VAL A 135 1.41 20.83 -0.73
C VAL A 135 2.82 21.04 -0.18
N ASP A 136 3.86 20.54 -0.86
CA ASP A 136 5.24 20.73 -0.45
C ASP A 136 5.62 22.21 -0.39
N ALA A 137 5.23 23.00 -1.39
CA ALA A 137 5.46 24.44 -1.41
C ALA A 137 4.72 25.16 -0.26
N LEU A 138 3.48 24.76 0.05
CA LEU A 138 2.70 25.32 1.15
C LEU A 138 3.31 24.97 2.52
N CYS A 139 3.66 23.70 2.75
CA CYS A 139 4.31 23.26 3.98
C CYS A 139 5.66 23.95 4.18
N ALA A 140 6.46 24.12 3.12
CA ALA A 140 7.72 24.85 3.21
C ALA A 140 7.53 26.31 3.62
N ARG A 141 6.58 27.02 3.00
CA ARG A 141 6.24 28.41 3.34
C ARG A 141 5.70 28.54 4.76
N LEU A 142 4.90 27.58 5.20
CA LEU A 142 4.32 27.57 6.54
C LEU A 142 5.40 27.34 7.60
N THR A 143 6.31 26.38 7.39
CA THR A 143 7.47 26.17 8.26
C THR A 143 8.34 27.42 8.37
N GLU A 144 8.61 28.10 7.25
CA GLU A 144 9.38 29.34 7.27
C GLU A 144 8.65 30.45 8.04
N ALA A 145 7.35 30.64 7.76
CA ALA A 145 6.54 31.63 8.46
C ALA A 145 6.45 31.38 9.98
N LEU A 146 6.50 30.11 10.41
CA LEU A 146 6.50 29.74 11.83
C LEU A 146 7.87 29.99 12.50
N ARG A 147 8.98 29.76 11.78
CA ARG A 147 10.34 30.07 12.28
C ARG A 147 10.55 31.56 12.49
N GLU A 148 10.11 32.37 11.54
CA GLU A 148 10.16 33.83 11.61
C GLU A 148 9.12 34.43 12.56
N GLY A 149 8.31 33.58 13.22
CA GLY A 149 7.17 33.98 14.03
C GLY A 149 7.50 34.45 15.46
N PRO A 150 6.59 35.21 16.07
CA PRO A 150 6.66 35.65 17.47
C PRO A 150 6.99 34.52 18.46
N ALA A 151 7.66 34.84 19.57
CA ALA A 151 8.03 33.85 20.59
C ALA A 151 6.81 33.10 21.15
N VAL A 152 5.65 33.76 21.24
CA VAL A 152 4.37 33.18 21.64
C VAL A 152 3.96 32.02 20.72
N LEU A 153 4.25 32.07 19.42
CA LEU A 153 3.96 30.97 18.51
C LEU A 153 4.90 29.77 18.69
N ARG A 154 6.13 30.02 19.13
CA ARG A 154 7.12 28.98 19.42
C ARG A 154 6.91 28.31 20.79
N GLU A 155 6.33 29.02 21.76
CA GLU A 155 6.00 28.45 23.07
C GLU A 155 4.74 27.58 23.04
N LEU A 156 3.76 27.92 22.21
CA LEU A 156 2.45 27.24 22.16
C LEU A 156 2.43 25.96 21.34
N LEU A 157 3.35 25.83 20.40
CA LEU A 157 3.55 24.62 19.62
C LEU A 157 4.89 24.05 20.07
N HIS A 158 4.88 23.08 20.98
CA HIS A 158 6.07 22.25 21.17
C HIS A 158 6.25 21.45 19.87
N GLU A 159 7.20 21.88 19.03
CA GLU A 159 7.54 21.29 17.72
C GLU A 159 6.56 21.57 16.56
N PRO A 160 6.32 22.84 16.17
CA PRO A 160 5.43 23.16 15.04
C PRO A 160 5.89 22.52 13.73
N GLU A 161 7.21 22.43 13.54
CA GLU A 161 7.84 21.82 12.38
C GLU A 161 7.47 20.34 12.24
N ARG A 162 7.30 19.62 13.37
CA ARG A 162 6.91 18.22 13.37
C ARG A 162 5.46 18.02 12.96
N THR A 163 4.56 18.89 13.41
CA THR A 163 3.14 18.85 13.01
C THR A 163 2.99 19.12 11.51
N VAL A 164 3.71 20.12 10.98
CA VAL A 164 3.70 20.46 9.55
C VAL A 164 4.29 19.34 8.71
N GLU A 165 5.34 18.69 9.22
CA GLU A 165 5.92 17.51 8.59
C GLU A 165 4.96 16.32 8.57
N SER A 166 4.26 16.08 9.67
CA SER A 166 3.24 15.02 9.75
C SER A 166 2.09 15.26 8.77
N LEU A 167 1.62 16.51 8.65
CA LEU A 167 0.63 16.93 7.66
C LEU A 167 1.11 16.69 6.22
N ARG A 168 2.36 17.08 5.93
CA ARG A 168 2.98 16.85 4.64
C ARG A 168 2.98 15.36 4.30
N GLN A 169 3.44 14.52 5.22
CA GLN A 169 3.46 13.07 5.05
C GLN A 169 2.06 12.48 4.86
N ALA A 170 1.06 12.94 5.61
CA ALA A 170 -0.33 12.50 5.46
C ALA A 170 -0.90 12.83 4.08
N CYS A 171 -0.68 14.06 3.59
CA CYS A 171 -1.10 14.47 2.25
C CYS A 171 -0.42 13.65 1.14
N HIS A 172 0.88 13.34 1.30
CA HIS A 172 1.62 12.47 0.38
C HIS A 172 1.10 11.03 0.40
N ALA A 173 0.80 10.49 1.58
CA ALA A 173 0.26 9.14 1.73
C ALA A 173 -1.12 9.02 1.05
N LEU A 174 -1.99 10.02 1.23
CA LEU A 174 -3.28 10.10 0.54
C LEU A 174 -3.11 10.11 -0.99
N ALA A 175 -2.28 11.01 -1.52
CA ALA A 175 -2.05 11.13 -2.96
C ALA A 175 -1.38 9.88 -3.56
N ARG A 176 -0.48 9.22 -2.81
CA ARG A 176 0.09 7.95 -3.23
C ARG A 176 -0.98 6.85 -3.27
N ARG A 177 -1.80 6.72 -2.23
CA ARG A 177 -2.79 5.64 -2.14
C ARG A 177 -3.91 5.81 -3.16
N GLU A 178 -4.36 7.04 -3.38
CA GLU A 178 -5.31 7.37 -4.44
C GLU A 178 -4.79 6.92 -5.82
N ARG A 179 -3.53 7.24 -6.15
CA ARG A 179 -2.89 6.78 -7.39
C ARG A 179 -2.77 5.26 -7.47
N GLU A 180 -2.43 4.59 -6.36
CA GLU A 180 -2.40 3.12 -6.31
C GLU A 180 -3.78 2.52 -6.62
N LEU A 181 -4.86 3.07 -6.06
CA LEU A 181 -6.23 2.62 -6.35
C LEU A 181 -6.65 2.91 -7.79
N ARG A 182 -6.33 4.09 -8.34
CA ARG A 182 -6.62 4.42 -9.74
C ARG A 182 -5.82 3.56 -10.72
N ALA A 183 -4.59 3.17 -10.37
CA ALA A 183 -3.81 2.24 -11.19
C ALA A 183 -4.42 0.83 -11.25
N LEU A 184 -5.11 0.40 -10.18
CA LEU A 184 -5.85 -0.88 -10.16
C LEU A 184 -7.19 -0.81 -10.88
N ALA A 185 -7.80 0.39 -10.98
CA ALA A 185 -9.07 0.63 -11.65
C ALA A 185 -8.96 1.80 -12.65
N PRO A 186 -8.21 1.63 -13.76
CA PRO A 186 -8.05 2.68 -14.75
C PRO A 186 -9.40 3.02 -15.42
N PRO A 187 -9.65 4.30 -15.76
CA PRO A 187 -10.94 4.75 -16.28
C PRO A 187 -11.29 4.13 -17.65
N ASP A 188 -10.29 3.96 -18.52
CA ASP A 188 -10.48 3.37 -19.86
C ASP A 188 -10.98 1.92 -19.78
N GLU A 189 -10.55 1.21 -18.75
CA GLU A 189 -10.94 -0.17 -18.50
C GLU A 189 -12.39 -0.26 -18.01
N ALA A 190 -12.88 0.74 -17.27
CA ALA A 190 -14.30 0.82 -16.92
C ALA A 190 -15.18 0.96 -18.17
N GLN A 191 -14.80 1.84 -19.10
CA GLN A 191 -15.50 2.01 -20.38
C GLN A 191 -15.46 0.74 -21.23
N ARG A 192 -14.34 0.01 -21.24
CA ARG A 192 -14.25 -1.27 -21.95
C ARG A 192 -15.19 -2.32 -21.37
N LEU A 193 -15.25 -2.43 -20.04
CA LEU A 193 -16.17 -3.34 -19.36
C LEU A 193 -17.64 -2.93 -19.56
N ASP A 194 -17.91 -1.63 -19.74
CA ASP A 194 -19.24 -1.13 -20.10
C ASP A 194 -19.70 -1.65 -21.46
N ALA A 195 -18.86 -1.45 -22.48
CA ALA A 195 -19.13 -1.93 -23.83
C ALA A 195 -19.23 -3.47 -23.90
N GLU A 196 -18.35 -4.19 -23.19
CA GLU A 196 -18.38 -5.66 -23.13
C GLU A 196 -19.67 -6.18 -22.49
N ARG A 197 -20.15 -5.52 -21.43
CA ARG A 197 -21.40 -5.86 -20.76
C ARG A 197 -22.60 -5.66 -21.67
N GLU A 198 -22.65 -4.55 -22.41
CA GLU A 198 -23.72 -4.29 -23.37
C GLU A 198 -23.74 -5.32 -24.50
N ALA A 199 -22.58 -5.65 -25.06
CA ALA A 199 -22.45 -6.66 -26.10
C ALA A 199 -22.86 -8.06 -25.61
N LEU A 200 -22.45 -8.43 -24.40
CA LEU A 200 -22.79 -9.73 -23.82
C LEU A 200 -24.27 -9.82 -23.45
N ALA A 201 -24.87 -8.75 -22.91
CA ALA A 201 -26.31 -8.68 -22.64
C ALA A 201 -27.14 -8.82 -23.92
N ALA A 202 -26.79 -8.09 -24.98
CA ALA A 202 -27.46 -8.23 -26.28
C ALA A 202 -27.33 -9.66 -26.83
N ARG A 203 -26.19 -10.32 -26.61
CA ARG A 203 -25.99 -11.71 -27.01
C ARG A 203 -26.92 -12.66 -26.25
N VAL A 204 -27.01 -12.53 -24.92
CA VAL A 204 -27.93 -13.31 -24.07
C VAL A 204 -29.38 -13.17 -24.54
N ASP A 205 -29.79 -11.95 -24.90
CA ASP A 205 -31.17 -11.67 -25.33
C ASP A 205 -31.49 -12.33 -26.68
N SER A 206 -30.52 -12.31 -27.61
CA SER A 206 -30.67 -12.91 -28.94
C SER A 206 -30.50 -14.43 -29.00
N GLU A 207 -29.92 -15.05 -27.97
CA GLU A 207 -29.58 -16.47 -27.98
C GLU A 207 -30.82 -17.34 -27.75
N ALA A 208 -31.00 -18.34 -28.62
CA ALA A 208 -32.16 -19.22 -28.61
C ALA A 208 -31.90 -20.55 -27.88
N ASP A 209 -30.66 -21.04 -27.88
CA ASP A 209 -30.28 -22.24 -27.15
C ASP A 209 -30.29 -21.96 -25.64
N ALA A 210 -31.12 -22.71 -24.90
CA ALA A 210 -31.32 -22.51 -23.47
C ALA A 210 -30.04 -22.73 -22.66
N VAL A 211 -29.21 -23.72 -23.02
CA VAL A 211 -27.97 -24.02 -22.30
C VAL A 211 -26.93 -22.93 -22.57
N VAL A 212 -26.78 -22.50 -23.83
CA VAL A 212 -25.87 -21.40 -24.17
C VAL A 212 -26.31 -20.11 -23.50
N LYS A 213 -27.62 -19.81 -23.52
CA LYS A 213 -28.19 -18.64 -22.85
C LYS A 213 -27.91 -18.64 -21.34
N GLU A 214 -28.08 -19.77 -20.66
CA GLU A 214 -27.75 -19.90 -19.24
C GLU A 214 -26.25 -19.64 -18.97
N ARG A 215 -25.36 -20.19 -19.81
CA ARG A 215 -23.91 -19.97 -19.67
C ARG A 215 -23.52 -18.51 -19.91
N LEU A 216 -24.08 -17.87 -20.93
CA LEU A 216 -23.85 -16.46 -21.21
C LEU A 216 -24.40 -15.56 -20.09
N ALA A 217 -25.56 -15.90 -19.52
CA ALA A 217 -26.10 -15.18 -18.37
C ALA A 217 -25.18 -15.30 -17.15
N GLY A 218 -24.62 -16.48 -16.87
CA GLY A 218 -23.62 -16.65 -15.80
C GLY A 218 -22.33 -15.85 -16.06
N ALA A 219 -21.89 -15.74 -17.31
CA ALA A 219 -20.76 -14.89 -17.67
C ALA A 219 -21.07 -13.40 -17.48
N LEU A 220 -22.29 -12.98 -17.81
CA LEU A 220 -22.77 -11.62 -17.60
C LEU A 220 -22.81 -11.25 -16.11
N GLU A 221 -23.29 -12.16 -15.25
CA GLU A 221 -23.28 -11.97 -13.79
C GLU A 221 -21.86 -11.81 -13.23
N ALA A 222 -20.91 -12.61 -13.72
CA ALA A 222 -19.51 -12.51 -13.34
C ALA A 222 -18.89 -11.16 -13.76
N LEU A 223 -19.20 -10.69 -14.98
CA LEU A 223 -18.79 -9.39 -15.47
C LEU A 223 -19.39 -8.24 -14.64
N ASP A 224 -20.66 -8.34 -14.27
CA ASP A 224 -21.32 -7.36 -13.40
C ASP A 224 -20.72 -7.34 -11.98
N ALA A 225 -20.26 -8.49 -11.47
CA ALA A 225 -19.53 -8.56 -10.20
C ALA A 225 -18.16 -7.86 -10.31
N GLN A 226 -17.42 -8.10 -11.38
CA GLN A 226 -16.14 -7.43 -11.65
C GLN A 226 -16.31 -5.91 -11.76
N ARG A 227 -17.34 -5.44 -12.47
CA ARG A 227 -17.68 -4.02 -12.59
C ARG A 227 -17.96 -3.38 -11.22
N ARG A 228 -18.74 -4.04 -10.37
CA ARG A 228 -19.04 -3.58 -9.01
C ARG A 228 -17.76 -3.44 -8.17
N GLN A 229 -16.89 -4.44 -8.17
CA GLN A 229 -15.61 -4.38 -7.47
C GLN A 229 -14.73 -3.21 -7.95
N ARG A 230 -14.68 -2.96 -9.27
CA ARG A 230 -13.94 -1.81 -9.83
C ARG A 230 -14.56 -0.47 -9.44
N ALA A 231 -15.89 -0.38 -9.42
CA ALA A 231 -16.60 0.82 -8.98
C ALA A 231 -16.35 1.13 -7.50
N GLU A 232 -16.22 0.12 -6.65
CA GLU A 232 -15.84 0.28 -5.24
C GLU A 232 -14.43 0.89 -5.11
N LEU A 233 -13.45 0.40 -5.88
CA LEU A 233 -12.10 0.96 -5.91
C LEU A 233 -12.08 2.42 -6.40
N ALA A 234 -12.84 2.72 -7.46
CA ALA A 234 -12.97 4.08 -7.99
C ALA A 234 -13.61 5.02 -6.95
N THR A 235 -14.64 4.56 -6.24
CA THR A 235 -15.29 5.32 -5.16
C THR A 235 -14.33 5.56 -4.01
N ALA A 236 -13.53 4.57 -3.62
CA ALA A 236 -12.52 4.72 -2.58
C ALA A 236 -11.44 5.73 -2.99
N ALA A 237 -10.97 5.69 -4.25
CA ALA A 237 -10.01 6.66 -4.77
C ALA A 237 -10.58 8.10 -4.75
N ALA A 238 -11.83 8.28 -5.18
CA ALA A 238 -12.51 9.58 -5.15
C ALA A 238 -12.64 10.16 -3.72
N ARG A 239 -12.89 9.30 -2.73
CA ARG A 239 -12.91 9.72 -1.31
C ARG A 239 -11.54 10.19 -0.84
N LEU A 240 -10.47 9.45 -1.16
CA LEU A 240 -9.10 9.86 -0.80
C LEU A 240 -8.69 11.18 -1.47
N GLU A 241 -9.10 11.39 -2.71
CA GLU A 241 -8.90 12.67 -3.40
C GLU A 241 -9.64 13.82 -2.71
N ALA A 242 -10.90 13.62 -2.31
CA ALA A 242 -11.68 14.61 -1.58
C ALA A 242 -11.03 14.97 -0.23
N GLU A 243 -10.53 13.98 0.50
CA GLU A 243 -9.78 14.19 1.75
C GLU A 243 -8.49 14.96 1.51
N HIS A 244 -7.72 14.61 0.47
CA HIS A 244 -6.52 15.34 0.09
C HIS A 244 -6.83 16.81 -0.24
N MET A 245 -7.88 17.08 -1.01
CA MET A 245 -8.32 18.44 -1.31
C MET A 245 -8.73 19.20 -0.06
N ARG A 246 -9.49 18.58 0.85
CA ARG A 246 -9.88 19.20 2.13
C ARG A 246 -8.64 19.62 2.91
N LEU A 247 -7.69 18.71 3.12
CA LEU A 247 -6.44 19.00 3.84
C LEU A 247 -5.61 20.09 3.16
N SER A 248 -5.53 20.08 1.83
CA SER A 248 -4.83 21.14 1.08
C SER A 248 -5.45 22.52 1.34
N TYR A 249 -6.78 22.65 1.33
CA TYR A 249 -7.43 23.92 1.62
C TYR A 249 -7.30 24.32 3.09
N THR A 250 -7.34 23.37 4.01
CA THR A 250 -7.07 23.65 5.43
C THR A 250 -5.65 24.18 5.63
N LEU A 251 -4.64 23.59 4.97
CA LEU A 251 -3.25 24.07 4.99
C LEU A 251 -3.11 25.50 4.46
N GLU A 252 -3.80 25.83 3.37
CA GLU A 252 -3.84 27.20 2.84
C GLU A 252 -4.47 28.18 3.84
N GLY A 253 -5.57 27.79 4.47
CA GLY A 253 -6.25 28.59 5.49
C GLY A 253 -5.34 28.88 6.70
N LEU A 254 -4.63 27.87 7.18
CA LEU A 254 -3.66 28.00 8.27
C LEU A 254 -2.52 28.94 7.91
N TYR A 255 -1.98 28.82 6.70
CA TYR A 255 -0.95 29.74 6.22
C TYR A 255 -1.45 31.19 6.23
N ALA A 256 -2.67 31.44 5.75
CA ALA A 256 -3.27 32.77 5.81
C ALA A 256 -3.52 33.28 7.25
N GLN A 257 -3.81 32.37 8.21
CA GLN A 257 -3.95 32.71 9.63
C GLN A 257 -2.61 33.05 10.27
N VAL A 258 -1.56 32.27 10.01
CA VAL A 258 -0.19 32.53 10.50
C VAL A 258 0.30 33.88 9.98
N LEU A 259 0.09 34.18 8.69
CA LEU A 259 0.45 35.48 8.13
C LEU A 259 -0.29 36.64 8.81
N ARG A 260 -1.60 36.48 9.08
CA ARG A 260 -2.40 37.49 9.80
C ARG A 260 -1.92 37.68 11.24
N ALA A 261 -1.62 36.61 11.96
CA ALA A 261 -1.09 36.70 13.31
C ALA A 261 0.26 37.44 13.35
N ARG A 262 1.15 37.20 12.37
CA ARG A 262 2.40 37.96 12.22
C ARG A 262 2.16 39.46 12.01
N SER A 263 1.17 39.83 11.19
CA SER A 263 0.83 41.25 11.00
C SER A 263 0.20 41.89 12.25
N ALA A 264 -0.59 41.14 13.02
CA ALA A 264 -1.26 41.64 14.22
C ALA A 264 -0.30 41.79 15.41
N ASP A 265 0.70 40.91 15.53
CA ASP A 265 1.76 41.00 16.54
C ASP A 265 2.66 42.23 16.32
N ALA A 266 2.91 42.59 15.05
CA ALA A 266 3.59 43.85 14.71
C ALA A 266 2.81 45.11 15.17
N SER A 267 1.51 45.00 15.42
CA SER A 267 0.64 46.05 15.97
C SER A 267 0.31 45.88 17.46
N GLY A 268 0.77 44.82 18.13
CA GLY A 268 0.62 44.60 19.58
C GLY A 268 -0.74 44.07 20.06
N GLU A 269 -1.54 43.41 19.21
CA GLU A 269 -2.85 42.85 19.60
C GLU A 269 -2.78 41.34 19.96
N ASP A 270 -2.90 41.01 21.25
CA ASP A 270 -2.88 39.63 21.80
C ASP A 270 -4.05 38.72 21.36
N VAL A 271 -5.13 39.28 20.81
CA VAL A 271 -6.36 38.54 20.45
C VAL A 271 -6.13 37.56 19.28
N ALA A 272 -5.15 37.84 18.41
CA ALA A 272 -4.84 37.00 17.26
C ALA A 272 -4.16 35.67 17.63
N GLY A 273 -3.45 35.60 18.77
CA GLY A 273 -2.74 34.40 19.22
C GLY A 273 -3.65 33.26 19.69
N LEU A 274 -4.79 33.58 20.31
CA LEU A 274 -5.76 32.59 20.80
C LEU A 274 -6.47 31.85 19.68
N GLY A 275 -6.91 32.56 18.64
CA GLY A 275 -7.57 31.94 17.47
C GLY A 275 -6.65 31.02 16.67
N LEU A 276 -5.36 31.35 16.63
CA LEU A 276 -4.34 30.52 15.99
C LEU A 276 -4.07 29.24 16.78
N ARG A 277 -4.00 29.31 18.12
CA ARG A 277 -3.88 28.12 18.96
C ARG A 277 -5.03 27.13 18.72
N GLN A 278 -6.26 27.61 18.77
CA GLN A 278 -7.45 26.77 18.55
C GLN A 278 -7.44 26.14 17.15
N SER A 279 -7.03 26.88 16.12
CA SER A 279 -6.96 26.38 14.74
C SER A 279 -5.89 25.29 14.58
N VAL A 280 -4.75 25.39 15.26
CA VAL A 280 -3.69 24.37 15.22
C VAL A 280 -4.04 23.14 16.06
N GLU A 281 -4.67 23.32 17.23
CA GLU A 281 -5.18 22.18 18.03
C GLU A 281 -6.26 21.40 17.27
N GLN A 282 -7.20 22.11 16.63
CA GLN A 282 -8.22 21.49 15.78
C GLN A 282 -7.58 20.73 14.61
N LEU A 283 -6.57 21.32 13.96
CA LEU A 283 -5.83 20.66 12.89
C LEU A 283 -5.09 19.41 13.37
N GLY A 284 -4.43 19.47 14.52
CA GLY A 284 -3.76 18.31 15.11
C GLY A 284 -4.73 17.15 15.34
N ALA A 285 -5.92 17.44 15.86
CA ALA A 285 -6.99 16.46 16.03
C ALA A 285 -7.53 15.94 14.69
N GLU A 286 -7.67 16.79 13.68
CA GLU A 286 -8.09 16.39 12.32
C GLU A 286 -7.04 15.50 11.64
N VAL A 287 -5.75 15.78 11.83
CA VAL A 287 -4.64 14.97 11.31
C VAL A 287 -4.60 13.62 12.00
N GLU A 288 -4.70 13.59 13.32
CA GLU A 288 -4.73 12.34 14.09
C GLU A 288 -5.92 11.48 13.67
N ALA A 289 -7.10 12.10 13.46
CA ALA A 289 -8.28 11.43 12.95
C ALA A 289 -8.11 10.92 11.51
N VAL A 290 -7.46 11.69 10.62
CA VAL A 290 -7.16 11.23 9.25
C VAL A 290 -6.13 10.11 9.26
N THR A 291 -5.07 10.20 10.07
CA THR A 291 -4.09 9.12 10.21
C THR A 291 -4.74 7.86 10.80
N GLN A 292 -5.61 7.99 11.79
CA GLN A 292 -6.36 6.88 12.35
C GLN A 292 -7.34 6.31 11.33
N ALA A 293 -8.05 7.13 10.55
CA ALA A 293 -8.92 6.66 9.48
C ALA A 293 -8.12 5.96 8.37
N LEU A 294 -6.90 6.44 8.06
CA LEU A 294 -6.01 5.80 7.10
C LEU A 294 -5.45 4.47 7.64
N GLU A 295 -5.17 4.39 8.93
CA GLU A 295 -4.79 3.17 9.63
C GLU A 295 -5.94 2.17 9.74
N GLU A 296 -7.17 2.63 9.98
CA GLU A 296 -8.39 1.80 10.01
C GLU A 296 -8.73 1.27 8.62
N VAL A 297 -8.57 2.08 7.56
CA VAL A 297 -8.70 1.62 6.17
C VAL A 297 -7.54 0.69 5.78
N HIS A 298 -6.37 0.82 6.42
CA HIS A 298 -5.28 -0.18 6.32
C HIS A 298 -5.50 -1.42 7.20
N GLY A 299 -6.29 -1.30 8.26
CA GLY A 299 -6.46 -2.30 9.33
C GLY A 299 -7.75 -3.12 9.24
N ALA A 300 -8.75 -2.67 8.48
CA ALA A 300 -9.99 -3.40 8.23
C ALA A 300 -9.87 -4.26 6.97
N PRO A 301 -9.66 -5.57 7.17
CA PRO A 301 -10.79 -6.46 7.01
C PRO A 301 -11.11 -7.13 8.36
N GLY A 302 -12.18 -6.66 9.00
CA GLY A 302 -12.82 -7.37 10.11
C GLY A 302 -12.72 -6.67 11.46
N GLY A 303 -13.64 -5.75 11.72
CA GLY A 303 -13.76 -5.08 13.02
C GLY A 303 -15.14 -4.50 13.23
N GLY A 304 -16.17 -5.33 13.05
CA GLY A 304 -17.56 -4.94 13.30
C GLY A 304 -17.74 -4.45 14.74
N GLY A 305 -18.26 -3.23 14.88
CA GLY A 305 -18.54 -2.60 16.15
C GLY A 305 -19.51 -3.41 17.02
N ARG A 306 -19.22 -3.45 18.32
CA ARG A 306 -20.22 -3.76 19.35
C ARG A 306 -20.49 -2.50 20.14
N THR A 307 -21.61 -1.87 19.81
CA THR A 307 -22.34 -0.94 20.68
C THR A 307 -22.59 -1.61 22.03
N ARG A 308 -22.16 -0.92 23.09
CA ARG A 308 -22.34 -1.35 24.48
C ARG A 308 -23.62 -0.69 25.00
N THR A 309 -24.73 -1.40 24.97
CA THR A 309 -25.92 -1.05 25.76
C THR A 309 -25.62 -1.36 27.22
N ARG A 310 -25.81 -0.36 28.09
CA ARG A 310 -25.95 -0.53 29.52
C ARG A 310 -27.38 -0.20 29.91
#